data_AF-A0A1F4A778-F1
#
_entry.id   AF-A0A1F4A778-F1
#
_cell.length_a   1.000
_cell.length_b   1.000
_cell.length_c   1.000
_cell.angle_alpha   90.00
_cell.angle_beta   90.00
_cell.angle_gamma   90.00
#
_symmetry.space_group_name_H-M   'P 1'
#
loop_
_entity.id
_entity.type
_entity.pdbx_description
1 polymer ?
#
loop_
_entity_poly.entity_id
_entity_poly.type
_entity_poly.pdbx_seq_one_letter_code
_entity_poly.pdbx_strand_id
1 'polypeptide(L)'
;MTSIREYLSLLRTEGELVVSGSFPTPAIEDAADAEILACAISGKAEVIVTGDKTLLDLGSLEKTPIRSPRQLWQQLAGIEGPETPK
;
A
#
# COMPACT_ATOMS: atom_id res chain seq x y z
N MET A 1 -22.93 -11.02 -6.86
CA MET A 1 -22.42 -10.74 -5.49
C MET A 1 -21.30 -11.72 -5.24
N THR A 2 -20.06 -11.25 -5.20
CA THR A 2 -18.90 -12.11 -4.89
C THR A 2 -19.05 -12.60 -3.45
N SER A 3 -19.00 -13.91 -3.24
CA SER A 3 -19.09 -14.49 -1.89
C SER A 3 -17.82 -14.16 -1.11
N ILE A 4 -17.92 -14.02 0.22
CA ILE A 4 -16.74 -13.89 1.11
C ILE A 4 -15.73 -15.01 0.83
N ARG A 5 -16.20 -16.21 0.45
CA ARG A 5 -15.32 -17.34 0.11
C ARG A 5 -14.46 -17.08 -1.11
N GLU A 6 -15.01 -16.47 -2.14
CA GLU A 6 -14.29 -16.17 -3.38
C GLU A 6 -13.21 -15.11 -3.12
N TYR A 7 -13.54 -14.09 -2.32
CA TYR A 7 -12.57 -13.07 -1.90
C TYR A 7 -11.42 -13.66 -1.07
N LEU A 8 -11.72 -14.51 -0.08
CA LEU A 8 -10.69 -15.19 0.70
C LEU A 8 -9.84 -16.15 -0.16
N SER A 9 -10.45 -16.80 -1.15
CA SER A 9 -9.72 -17.66 -2.08
C SER A 9 -8.71 -16.86 -2.91
N LEU A 10 -9.11 -15.68 -3.40
CA LEU A 10 -8.22 -14.77 -4.12
C LEU A 10 -7.05 -14.35 -3.23
N LEU A 11 -7.31 -13.88 -2.01
CA LEU A 11 -6.26 -13.43 -1.09
C LEU A 11 -5.26 -14.54 -0.75
N ARG A 12 -5.72 -15.79 -0.61
CA ARG A 12 -4.84 -16.94 -0.33
C ARG A 12 -4.02 -17.38 -1.53
N THR A 13 -4.48 -17.09 -2.74
CA THR A 13 -3.82 -17.53 -3.99
C THR A 13 -2.80 -16.49 -4.44
N GLU A 14 -3.17 -15.21 -4.36
CA GLU A 14 -2.35 -14.09 -4.87
C GLU A 14 -1.56 -13.39 -3.77
N GLY A 15 -1.94 -13.56 -2.50
CA GLY A 15 -1.30 -12.89 -1.37
C GLY A 15 -0.10 -13.66 -0.83
N GLU A 16 0.90 -12.91 -0.36
CA GLU A 16 2.03 -13.44 0.39
C GLU A 16 1.83 -13.21 1.89
N LEU A 17 2.03 -14.26 2.70
CA LEU A 17 2.01 -14.15 4.16
C LEU A 17 3.38 -13.66 4.65
N VAL A 18 3.40 -12.43 5.15
CA VAL A 18 4.60 -11.76 5.62
C VAL A 18 4.54 -11.64 7.13
N VAL A 19 5.62 -12.02 7.81
CA VAL A 19 5.80 -11.69 9.23
C VAL A 19 6.35 -10.27 9.29
N SER A 20 5.61 -9.36 9.94
CA SER A 20 6.08 -7.99 10.15
C SER A 20 7.34 -8.01 11.02
N GLY A 21 8.46 -7.56 10.46
CA GLY A 21 9.68 -7.31 11.24
C GLY A 21 9.57 -6.02 12.06
N SER A 22 10.47 -5.83 13.03
CA SER A 22 10.61 -4.52 13.68
C SER A 22 11.26 -3.56 12.69
N PHE A 23 10.45 -2.75 12.02
CA PHE A 23 10.97 -1.67 11.19
C PHE A 23 11.05 -0.38 12.01
N PRO A 24 12.07 0.47 11.83
CA PRO A 24 12.00 1.85 12.28
C PRO A 24 10.92 2.53 11.44
N THR A 25 9.66 2.40 11.85
CA THR A 25 8.58 3.13 11.24
C THR A 25 8.84 4.61 11.46
N PRO A 26 8.68 5.47 10.43
CA PRO A 26 8.56 6.90 10.67
C PRO A 26 7.49 7.12 11.75
N ALA A 27 7.59 8.21 12.50
CA ALA A 27 6.69 8.51 13.61
C ALA A 27 5.23 8.59 13.11
N ILE A 28 4.58 7.43 13.07
CA ILE A 28 3.18 7.25 12.75
C ILE A 28 2.51 7.02 14.08
N GLU A 29 1.60 7.91 14.41
CA GLU A 29 0.92 7.91 15.71
C GLU A 29 -0.06 6.74 15.84
N ASP A 30 -0.58 6.24 14.70
CA ASP A 30 -1.49 5.08 14.66
C ASP A 30 -0.71 3.76 14.53
N ALA A 31 -0.84 2.90 15.55
CA ALA A 31 -0.20 1.60 15.59
C ALA A 31 -0.66 0.67 14.45
N ALA A 32 -1.91 0.79 13.98
CA ALA A 32 -2.42 -0.04 12.89
C ALA A 32 -1.78 0.33 11.56
N ASP A 33 -1.58 1.62 11.31
CA ASP A 33 -0.86 2.12 10.13
C ASP A 33 0.60 1.67 10.15
N ALA A 34 1.24 1.72 11.32
CA ALA A 34 2.61 1.24 11.50
C ALA A 34 2.77 -0.24 11.13
N GLU A 35 1.81 -1.10 11.49
CA GLU A 35 1.83 -2.53 11.14
C GLU A 35 1.67 -2.77 9.63
N ILE A 36 0.77 -2.03 8.97
CA ILE A 36 0.57 -2.13 7.51
C ILE A 36 1.85 -1.75 6.78
N LEU A 37 2.50 -0.67 7.19
CA LEU A 37 3.75 -0.21 6.60
C LEU A 37 4.91 -1.18 6.87
N ALA A 38 5.03 -1.70 8.09
CA ALA A 38 6.05 -2.70 8.42
C ALA A 38 5.87 -3.99 7.58
N CYS A 39 4.62 -4.41 7.36
CA CYS A 39 4.29 -5.53 6.49
C CYS A 39 4.71 -5.26 5.03
N ALA A 40 4.36 -4.09 4.48
CA ALA A 40 4.71 -3.73 3.11
C ALA A 40 6.23 -3.73 2.88
N ILE A 41 7.02 -3.24 3.84
CA ILE A 41 8.48 -3.25 3.74
C ILE A 41 9.05 -4.67 3.91
N SER A 42 8.55 -5.43 4.89
CA SER A 42 8.99 -6.81 5.11
C SER A 42 8.69 -7.70 3.90
N GLY A 43 7.56 -7.44 3.22
CA GLY A 43 7.13 -8.09 1.98
C GLY A 43 7.76 -7.51 0.71
N LYS A 44 8.66 -6.52 0.83
CA LYS A 44 9.35 -5.88 -0.30
C LYS A 44 8.40 -5.36 -1.38
N ALA A 45 7.28 -4.78 -0.95
CA ALA A 45 6.29 -4.23 -1.86
C ALA A 45 6.91 -3.17 -2.78
N GLU A 46 6.62 -3.27 -4.08
CA GLU A 46 7.05 -2.29 -5.08
C GLU A 46 6.24 -0.99 -5.00
N VAL A 47 5.00 -1.06 -4.49
CA VAL A 47 4.11 0.09 -4.28
C VAL A 47 3.12 -0.23 -3.16
N ILE A 48 2.80 0.76 -2.34
CA ILE A 48 1.70 0.70 -1.37
C ILE A 48 0.50 1.40 -1.98
N VAL A 49 -0.66 0.74 -1.97
CA VAL A 49 -1.90 1.30 -2.52
C VAL A 49 -2.90 1.52 -1.39
N THR A 50 -3.33 2.76 -1.18
CA THR A 50 -4.28 3.10 -0.13
C THR A 50 -5.18 4.27 -0.50
N GLY A 51 -6.40 4.29 0.04
CA GLY A 51 -7.29 5.45 0.00
C GLY A 51 -7.13 6.37 1.20
N ASP A 52 -6.33 5.97 2.20
CA ASP A 52 -6.11 6.73 3.43
C ASP A 52 -5.27 7.98 3.17
N LYS A 53 -5.78 9.14 3.59
CA LYS A 53 -5.12 10.42 3.32
C LYS A 53 -3.85 10.61 4.15
N THR A 54 -3.82 10.17 5.39
CA THR A 54 -2.65 10.28 6.27
C THR A 54 -1.48 9.49 5.70
N LEU A 55 -1.73 8.27 5.23
CA LEU A 55 -0.71 7.44 4.56
C LEU A 55 -0.29 8.02 3.21
N LEU A 56 -1.22 8.56 2.42
CA LEU A 56 -0.91 9.20 1.14
C LEU A 56 -0.02 10.43 1.33
N ASP A 57 -0.23 11.21 2.39
CA ASP A 57 0.56 12.41 2.70
C ASP A 57 2.02 12.09 3.06
N LEU A 58 2.34 10.83 3.41
CA LEU A 58 3.74 10.35 3.54
C LEU A 58 4.46 10.28 2.18
N GLY A 59 3.72 10.07 1.09
CA GLY A 59 4.20 10.00 -0.30
C GLY A 59 5.02 8.75 -0.66
N SER A 60 5.93 8.33 0.21
CA SER A 60 6.75 7.12 0.06
C SER A 60 7.30 6.65 1.40
N LEU A 61 7.50 5.35 1.53
CA LEU A 61 8.23 4.74 2.63
C LEU A 61 9.49 4.07 2.09
N GLU A 62 10.66 4.54 2.53
CA GLU A 62 11.96 4.18 1.92
C GLU A 62 11.98 4.37 0.39
N LYS A 63 11.99 3.26 -0.36
CA LYS A 63 11.95 3.23 -1.83
C LYS A 63 10.58 2.82 -2.37
N THR A 64 9.62 2.53 -1.50
CA THR A 64 8.29 2.07 -1.84
C THR A 64 7.33 3.28 -1.93
N PRO A 65 6.92 3.71 -3.13
CA PRO A 65 5.95 4.79 -3.28
C PRO A 65 4.59 4.41 -2.68
N ILE A 66 3.92 5.40 -2.07
CA ILE A 66 2.54 5.27 -1.62
C ILE A 66 1.65 5.98 -2.65
N ARG A 67 0.62 5.30 -3.14
CA ARG A 67 -0.25 5.77 -4.21
C ARG A 67 -1.71 5.48 -3.90
N SER A 68 -2.59 6.35 -4.37
CA SER A 68 -4.01 6.04 -4.39
C SER A 68 -4.32 4.98 -5.46
N PRO A 69 -5.43 4.22 -5.33
CA PRO A 69 -5.86 3.30 -6.39
C PRO A 69 -5.95 3.96 -7.77
N ARG A 70 -6.40 5.23 -7.81
CA ARG A 70 -6.49 6.00 -9.05
C ARG A 70 -5.11 6.29 -9.65
N GLN A 71 -4.14 6.72 -8.83
CA GLN A 71 -2.79 7.00 -9.29
C GLN A 71 -2.09 5.73 -9.81
N LEU A 72 -2.22 4.61 -9.10
CA LEU A 72 -1.64 3.35 -9.60
C LEU A 72 -2.31 2.91 -10.91
N TRP A 73 -3.64 3.01 -11.02
CA TRP A 73 -4.33 2.69 -12.25
C TRP A 73 -3.87 3.55 -13.44
N GLN A 74 -3.71 4.86 -13.24
CA GLN A 74 -3.19 5.76 -14.27
C GLN A 74 -1.78 5.37 -14.71
N GLN A 75 -0.89 5.07 -13.76
CA GLN A 75 0.47 4.60 -14.03
C GLN A 75 0.46 3.31 -14.87
N LEU A 76 -0.35 2.31 -14.48
CA LEU A 76 -0.45 1.04 -15.20
C LEU A 76 -1.11 1.18 -16.58
N ALA A 77 -2.02 2.15 -16.74
CA ALA A 77 -2.69 2.46 -18.01
C ALA A 77 -1.82 3.32 -18.96
N GLY A 78 -0.63 3.74 -18.53
CA GLY A 78 0.22 4.65 -19.31
C GLY A 78 -0.38 6.05 -19.47
N ILE A 79 -1.28 6.45 -18.55
CA ILE A 79 -1.90 7.77 -18.53
C ILE A 79 -1.01 8.66 -17.66
N GLU A 80 -0.32 9.62 -18.28
CA GLU A 80 0.33 10.69 -17.52
C GLU A 80 -0.75 11.51 -16.81
N GLY A 81 -0.83 11.38 -15.49
CA GLY A 81 -1.71 12.19 -14.65
C GLY A 81 -1.19 13.62 -14.55
N PRO A 82 -2.05 14.63 -14.33
CA PRO A 82 -1.58 15.99 -14.04
C PRO A 82 -0.68 15.95 -12.80
N GLU A 83 0.45 16.67 -12.84
CA GLU A 83 1.27 16.90 -11.66
C GLU A 83 0.36 17.40 -10.53
N THR A 84 0.32 16.69 -9.40
CA THR A 84 -0.38 17.19 -8.21
C THR A 84 0.22 18.56 -7.85
N PRO A 85 -0.58 19.61 -7.60
CA PRO A 85 -0.05 20.90 -7.19
C PRO A 85 0.77 20.73 -5.91
N LYS A 86 1.95 21.36 -5.87
CA LYS A 86 2.76 21.54 -4.65
C LYS A 86 1.98 22.26 -3.57
#